data_AF-A0A7C4KJ40-F1
#
_entry.id   AF-A0A7C4KJ40-F1
#
_cell.length_a   1.000
_cell.length_b   1.000
_cell.length_c   1.000
_cell.angle_alpha   90.00
_cell.angle_beta   90.00
_cell.angle_gamma   90.00
#
_symmetry.space_group_name_H-M   'P 1'
#
loop_
_entity.id
_entity.type
_entity.pdbx_description
1 polymer ?
#
loop_
_entity_poly.entity_id
_entity_poly.type
_entity_poly.pdbx_seq_one_letter_code
_entity_poly.pdbx_strand_id
1 'polypeptide(L)' 'MSTQPKERANLAKILWINTGLDVLYVVGGLVVAYTLGATNPFWRGGGWGIVIQGGFLFVFDLFHALKLR' A
#
# COMPACT_ATOMS: atom_id res chain seq x y z
N MET A 1 16.82 7.88 29.45
CA MET A 1 15.52 7.59 28.81
C MET A 1 14.90 8.93 28.41
N SER A 2 14.24 9.03 27.26
CA SER A 2 13.45 10.17 26.74
C SER A 2 14.14 11.41 26.15
N THR A 3 14.51 11.32 24.88
CA THR A 3 14.32 12.34 23.81
C THR A 3 14.22 11.50 22.52
N GLN A 4 13.23 11.58 21.63
CA GLN A 4 13.05 12.68 20.68
C GLN A 4 11.65 12.65 20.02
N PRO A 5 10.85 13.74 20.11
CA PRO A 5 9.66 13.91 19.27
C PRO A 5 9.95 13.94 17.76
N LYS A 6 11.20 14.24 17.36
CA LYS A 6 11.66 14.27 15.96
C LYS A 6 11.72 12.89 15.29
N GLU A 7 12.12 11.84 16.01
CA GLU A 7 12.16 10.48 15.46
C GLU A 7 10.76 9.94 15.15
N ARG A 8 9.78 10.23 16.01
CA ARG A 8 8.37 9.89 15.77
C ARG A 8 7.82 10.59 14.53
N ALA A 9 8.18 11.85 14.31
CA ALA A 9 7.77 12.60 13.13
C ALA A 9 8.40 12.06 11.82
N ASN A 10 9.65 11.61 11.87
CA ASN A 10 10.30 10.96 10.72
C ASN A 10 9.70 9.59 10.42
N LEU A 11 9.41 8.78 11.45
CA LEU A 11 8.72 7.50 11.29
C LEU A 11 7.32 7.69 10.69
N ALA A 12 6.56 8.68 11.17
CA ALA A 12 5.25 9.02 10.60
C ALA A 12 5.35 9.42 9.12
N LYS A 13 6.36 10.22 8.72
CA LYS A 13 6.58 10.58 7.31
C LYS A 13 6.89 9.37 6.44
N ILE A 14 7.74 8.45 6.90
CA ILE A 14 8.09 7.23 6.16
C ILE A 14 6.85 6.34 6.01
N LEU A 15 6.07 6.15 7.08
CA LEU A 15 4.81 5.40 7.02
C LEU A 15 3.84 6.01 5.99
N TRP A 16 3.66 7.32 5.98
CA TRP A 16 2.76 7.99 5.03
C TRP A 16 3.21 7.84 3.56
N ILE A 17 4.52 7.89 3.31
CA ILE A 17 5.07 7.62 1.97
C ILE A 17 4.78 6.17 1.56
N ASN A 18 4.96 5.22 2.48
CA ASN A 18 4.74 3.80 2.22
C ASN A 18 3.25 3.50 1.98
N THR A 19 2.36 4.08 2.80
CA THR A 19 0.90 4.02 2.58
C THR A 19 0.51 4.57 1.22
N GLY A 20 1.12 5.67 0.78
CA GLY A 20 0.89 6.22 -0.56
C GLY A 20 1.39 5.31 -1.68
N LEU A 21 2.55 4.67 -1.48
CA LEU A 21 3.11 3.68 -2.40
C LEU A 21 2.22 2.43 -2.51
N ASP A 22 1.64 1.98 -1.41
CA ASP A 22 0.71 0.84 -1.39
C ASP A 22 -0.58 1.15 -2.16
N VAL A 23 -1.13 2.36 -2.03
CA VAL A 23 -2.29 2.79 -2.83
C VAL A 23 -1.94 2.79 -4.31
N LEU A 24 -0.76 3.31 -4.70
CA LEU A 24 -0.29 3.26 -6.09
C LEU A 24 -0.14 1.81 -6.57
N TYR A 25 0.33 0.92 -5.72
CA TYR A 25 0.47 -0.51 -6.02
C TYR A 25 -0.89 -1.18 -6.27
N VAL A 26 -1.87 -0.94 -5.40
CA VAL A 26 -3.24 -1.46 -5.53
C VAL A 26 -3.92 -0.92 -6.79
N VAL A 27 -3.80 0.39 -7.03
CA VAL A 27 -4.36 1.02 -8.24
C VAL A 27 -3.70 0.46 -9.49
N GLY A 28 -2.37 0.27 -9.50
CA GLY A 28 -1.65 -0.36 -10.59
C GLY A 28 -2.13 -1.80 -10.85
N GLY A 29 -2.32 -2.59 -9.79
CA GLY A 29 -2.87 -3.94 -9.88
C GLY A 29 -4.28 -3.98 -10.46
N LEU A 30 -5.16 -3.06 -10.05
CA LEU A 30 -6.50 -2.90 -10.61
C LEU A 30 -6.44 -2.52 -12.09
N VAL A 31 -5.61 -1.54 -12.46
CA VAL A 31 -5.43 -1.14 -13.86
C VAL A 31 -4.99 -2.33 -14.70
N VAL A 32 -4.01 -3.11 -14.25
CA VAL A 32 -3.56 -4.32 -14.95
C VAL A 32 -4.68 -5.37 -15.04
N ALA A 33 -5.41 -5.60 -13.95
CA ALA A 33 -6.51 -6.57 -13.92
C ALA A 33 -7.66 -6.21 -14.87
N TYR A 34 -7.98 -4.92 -15.01
CA TYR A 34 -9.08 -4.43 -15.86
C TYR A 34 -8.67 -4.09 -17.30
N THR A 35 -7.38 -3.86 -17.57
CA THR A 35 -6.87 -3.60 -18.93
C THR A 35 -6.36 -4.89 -19.56
N LEU A 36 -5.19 -5.36 -19.15
CA LEU A 36 -4.53 -6.56 -19.67
C LEU A 36 -5.26 -7.85 -19.24
N GLY A 37 -5.88 -7.83 -18.07
CA GLY A 37 -6.69 -8.95 -17.58
C GLY A 37 -8.03 -9.12 -18.28
N ALA A 38 -8.50 -8.13 -19.04
CA ALA A 38 -9.71 -8.25 -19.86
C ALA A 38 -9.51 -9.20 -21.05
N THR A 39 -8.30 -9.24 -21.59
CA THR A 39 -7.94 -10.07 -22.76
C THR A 39 -7.20 -11.35 -22.37
N ASN A 40 -6.59 -11.42 -21.19
CA ASN A 40 -5.81 -12.58 -20.78
C ASN A 40 -6.03 -12.95 -19.29
N PRO A 41 -6.55 -14.15 -19.00
CA PRO A 41 -6.77 -14.63 -17.63
C PRO A 41 -5.51 -14.63 -16.74
N PHE A 42 -4.32 -14.82 -17.33
CA PHE A 42 -3.05 -14.77 -16.60
C PHE A 42 -2.77 -13.38 -16.01
N TRP A 43 -2.96 -12.34 -16.82
CA TRP A 43 -2.82 -10.95 -16.39
C TRP A 43 -3.90 -10.54 -15.40
N ARG A 44 -5.11 -11.12 -15.51
CA ARG A 44 -6.18 -10.93 -14.53
C ARG A 44 -5.78 -11.48 -13.17
N GLY A 45 -5.26 -12.71 -13.13
CA GLY A 45 -4.75 -13.32 -11.90
C GLY A 45 -3.58 -12.54 -11.30
N GLY A 46 -2.63 -12.09 -12.12
CA GLY A 46 -1.51 -11.26 -11.69
C GLY A 46 -1.96 -9.92 -11.10
N GLY A 47 -2.88 -9.22 -11.76
CA GLY A 47 -3.44 -7.96 -11.28
C GLY A 47 -4.19 -8.13 -9.95
N TRP A 48 -5.01 -9.18 -9.80
CA TRP A 48 -5.66 -9.50 -8.52
C TRP A 48 -4.66 -9.86 -7.42
N GLY A 49 -3.56 -10.54 -7.75
CA GLY A 49 -2.47 -10.81 -6.81
C GLY A 49 -1.82 -9.54 -6.28
N ILE A 50 -1.54 -8.57 -7.15
CA ILE A 50 -1.01 -7.26 -6.78
C ILE A 50 -2.00 -6.50 -5.88
N VAL A 51 -3.29 -6.54 -6.20
CA VAL A 51 -4.35 -5.90 -5.41
C VAL A 51 -4.45 -6.49 -4.01
N ILE A 52 -4.42 -7.82 -3.87
CA ILE A 52 -4.52 -8.50 -2.57
C ILE A 52 -3.25 -8.23 -1.74
N GLN A 53 -2.07 -8.33 -2.35
CA GLN A 53 -0.80 -8.09 -1.66
C GLN A 53 -0.66 -6.62 -1.23
N GLY A 54 -0.90 -5.67 -2.13
CA GLY A 54 -0.85 -4.25 -1.83
C GLY A 54 -1.98 -3.80 -0.89
N GLY A 55 -3.16 -4.42 -0.98
CA GLY A 55 -4.28 -4.14 -0.10
C GLY A 55 -4.01 -4.56 1.35
N PHE A 56 -3.31 -5.68 1.55
CA PHE A 56 -2.90 -6.11 2.89
C PHE A 56 -1.89 -5.13 3.52
N LEU A 57 -0.89 -4.69 2.75
CA LEU A 57 0.09 -3.69 3.20
C LEU A 57 -0.59 -2.35 3.50
N PHE A 58 -1.49 -1.89 2.63
CA PHE A 58 -2.27 -0.67 2.83
C PHE A 58 -3.08 -0.70 4.13
N VAL A 59 -3.79 -1.80 4.41
CA VAL A 59 -4.57 -1.93 5.66
C VAL A 59 -3.64 -1.94 6.87
N PHE A 60 -2.51 -2.62 6.80
CA PHE A 60 -1.53 -2.70 7.88
C PHE A 60 -0.92 -1.33 8.20
N ASP A 61 -0.49 -0.60 7.16
CA ASP A 61 0.08 0.74 7.25
C ASP A 61 -0.96 1.77 7.69
N LEU A 62 -2.20 1.70 7.19
CA LEU A 62 -3.31 2.55 7.63
C LEU A 62 -3.64 2.31 9.11
N PHE A 63 -3.67 1.05 9.57
CA PHE A 63 -3.87 0.73 10.99
C PHE A 63 -2.73 1.30 11.86
N HIS A 64 -1.48 1.18 11.42
CA HIS A 64 -0.35 1.75 12.15
C HIS A 64 -0.39 3.28 12.17
N ALA A 65 -0.67 3.93 11.03
CA ALA A 65 -0.78 5.38 10.92
C ALA A 65 -1.93 5.94 11.78
N LEU A 66 -3.09 5.28 11.81
CA LEU A 66 -4.23 5.66 12.65
C LEU A 66 -3.95 5.46 14.14
N LYS A 67 -3.20 4.42 14.52
CA LYS A 67 -2.83 4.16 15.91
C LYS A 67 -1.70 5.07 16.42
N LEU A 68 -0.91 5.64 15.51
CA LEU A 68 0.16 6.58 15.83
C LEU A 68 -0.33 8.03 15.94
N ARG A 69 -1.56 8.32 15.52
CA ARG A 69 -2.25 9.61 15.71
C ARG A 69 -2.79 9.74 17.13
#